data_AF-A0A5S9X4L4-F1
#
_entry.id   AF-A0A5S9X4L4-F1
#
_cell.length_a   1.000
_cell.length_b   1.000
_cell.length_c   1.000
_cell.angle_alpha   90.00
_cell.angle_beta   90.00
_cell.angle_gamma   90.00
#
_symmetry.space_group_name_H-M   'P 1'
#
loop_
_entity.id
_entity.type
_entity.pdbx_description
1 polymer ?
#
loop_
_entity_poly.entity_id
_entity_poly.type
_entity_poly.pdbx_seq_one_letter_code
_entity_poly.pdbx_strand_id
1 'polypeptide(L)'
;MGILSDDVVIISQSEKEGDPSVITINCPDKTGLGCDLCRILLFFGLNIVRGDVSTDGKWCYLVFWVIGKPNTRWNLLKMRLVEASPSFSWAFGISRCYLSDSESQPPKLPDLFLLKLACSDRTGLLYDVTEVLYKLEINIEKVKISTTPDGKVMDLFFVTDTRELLGTVKRRNEVYEYLRDAIGDSMISYDIELVGPEITACSTSSSVAETLFSSDVSGEHSSGLHTSSNVSIAVDNSLSSAHTLIHITCQDHKGLLYDIMRTFKDFNIQISYGRFTIKLGKNCEIDLFIVQSDGRKILDSSKLNALITRLRAELQQPLRVVMMNRGPDTELLVTNPVELSGKGRPQVFHDIALALKKIDTCIFSAEIGRHVTGDREWEVYKVLINEEDSLPIPRSKIEEEVWKTLMGWE
;
A
#
# COMPACT_ATOMS: atom_id res chain seq x y z
N MET A 1 32.23 -13.40 -10.52
CA MET A 1 32.21 -11.99 -10.93
C MET A 1 31.08 -11.33 -10.17
N GLY A 2 31.40 -10.46 -9.22
CA GLY A 2 30.39 -9.77 -8.42
C GLY A 2 29.71 -8.71 -9.28
N ILE A 3 28.38 -8.71 -9.31
CA ILE A 3 27.59 -7.60 -9.82
C ILE A 3 27.96 -6.39 -8.95
N LEU A 4 28.44 -5.30 -9.54
CA LEU A 4 28.67 -4.05 -8.81
C LEU A 4 27.31 -3.58 -8.26
N SER A 5 27.23 -2.99 -7.06
CA SER A 5 25.93 -2.60 -6.50
C SER A 5 25.15 -1.62 -7.39
N ASP A 6 25.84 -0.91 -8.29
CA ASP A 6 25.25 -0.02 -9.28
C ASP A 6 24.48 -0.72 -10.40
N ASP A 7 24.72 -2.02 -10.63
CA ASP A 7 24.10 -2.81 -11.69
C ASP A 7 22.83 -3.55 -11.23
N VAL A 8 22.52 -3.53 -9.92
CA VAL A 8 21.36 -4.23 -9.36
C VAL A 8 20.05 -3.58 -9.80
N VAL A 9 20.01 -2.24 -9.83
CA VAL A 9 18.85 -1.46 -10.26
C VAL A 9 19.30 -0.40 -11.26
N ILE A 10 18.77 -0.47 -12.47
CA ILE A 10 19.04 0.48 -13.55
C ILE A 10 17.74 1.20 -13.85
N ILE A 11 17.78 2.54 -13.84
CA ILE A 11 16.63 3.38 -14.19
C ILE A 11 16.98 4.20 -15.43
N SER A 12 16.27 3.96 -16.53
CA SER A 12 16.35 4.74 -17.76
C SER A 12 15.13 5.64 -17.85
N GLN A 13 15.31 6.93 -17.59
CA GLN A 13 14.22 7.90 -17.62
C GLN A 13 13.88 8.28 -19.06
N SER A 14 12.59 8.43 -19.35
CA SER A 14 12.14 8.95 -20.64
C SER A 14 12.46 10.44 -20.78
N GLU A 15 12.85 10.85 -21.99
CA GLU A 15 13.07 12.27 -22.34
C GLU A 15 11.76 13.01 -22.65
N LYS A 16 10.69 12.28 -22.99
CA LYS A 16 9.39 12.87 -23.37
C LYS A 16 8.36 12.67 -22.27
N GLU A 17 7.59 13.72 -22.01
CA GLU A 17 6.47 13.68 -21.08
C GLU A 17 5.39 12.71 -21.59
N GLY A 18 4.98 11.77 -20.74
CA GLY A 18 4.01 10.73 -21.06
C GLY A 18 4.61 9.41 -21.59
N ASP A 19 5.86 9.41 -22.06
CA ASP A 19 6.56 8.18 -22.44
C ASP A 19 7.06 7.44 -21.18
N PRO A 20 6.99 6.10 -21.14
CA PRO A 20 7.33 5.34 -19.95
C PRO A 20 8.85 5.29 -19.71
N SER A 21 9.26 5.53 -18.47
CA SER A 21 10.61 5.24 -17.98
C SER A 21 10.76 3.74 -17.72
N VAL A 22 11.97 3.21 -17.83
CA VAL A 22 12.26 1.78 -17.63
C VAL A 22 13.06 1.56 -16.37
N ILE A 23 12.61 0.65 -15.51
CA ILE A 23 13.31 0.18 -14.31
C ILE A 23 13.66 -1.28 -14.52
N THR A 24 14.95 -1.59 -14.54
CA THR A 24 15.48 -2.96 -14.64
C THR A 24 16.10 -3.35 -13.30
N ILE A 25 15.73 -4.53 -12.80
CA ILE A 25 16.21 -5.07 -11.53
C ILE A 25 16.79 -6.45 -11.79
N ASN A 26 18.04 -6.65 -11.40
CA ASN A 26 18.76 -7.92 -11.53
C ASN A 26 19.41 -8.27 -10.18
N CYS A 27 18.78 -9.15 -9.43
CA CYS A 27 19.22 -9.52 -8.08
C CYS A 27 18.89 -10.98 -7.76
N PRO A 28 19.48 -11.54 -6.68
CA PRO A 28 19.03 -12.82 -6.17
C PRO A 28 17.55 -12.80 -5.81
N ASP A 29 16.89 -13.93 -6.04
CA ASP A 29 15.47 -14.08 -5.78
C ASP A 29 15.20 -14.32 -4.29
N LYS A 30 14.04 -13.85 -3.83
CA LYS A 30 13.46 -14.20 -2.53
C LYS A 30 11.95 -14.27 -2.67
N THR A 31 11.31 -15.14 -1.89
CA THR A 31 9.85 -15.20 -1.80
C THR A 31 9.29 -13.82 -1.46
N GLY A 32 8.34 -13.34 -2.28
CA GLY A 32 7.68 -12.05 -2.08
C GLY A 32 8.44 -10.82 -2.60
N LEU A 33 9.61 -10.98 -3.25
CA LEU A 33 10.36 -9.85 -3.82
C LEU A 33 9.51 -8.99 -4.77
N GLY A 34 8.78 -9.62 -5.70
CA GLY A 34 7.91 -8.90 -6.64
C GLY A 34 6.85 -8.05 -5.92
N CYS A 35 6.28 -8.54 -4.82
CA CYS A 35 5.34 -7.80 -3.97
C CYS A 35 6.02 -6.58 -3.33
N ASP A 36 7.18 -6.79 -2.70
CA ASP A 36 7.94 -5.71 -2.04
C ASP A 36 8.31 -4.60 -3.05
N LEU A 37 8.79 -4.99 -4.24
CA LEU A 37 9.15 -4.05 -5.31
C LEU A 37 7.93 -3.30 -5.85
N CYS A 38 6.83 -3.98 -6.14
CA CYS A 38 5.59 -3.34 -6.59
C CYS A 38 5.04 -2.37 -5.53
N ARG A 39 5.16 -2.71 -4.25
CA ARG A 39 4.76 -1.83 -3.15
C ARG A 39 5.61 -0.56 -3.10
N ILE A 40 6.92 -0.66 -3.33
CA ILE A 40 7.82 0.49 -3.42
C ILE A 40 7.43 1.36 -4.62
N LEU A 41 7.25 0.78 -5.81
CA LEU A 41 6.85 1.54 -7.00
C LEU A 41 5.52 2.30 -6.75
N LEU A 42 4.55 1.62 -6.14
CA LEU A 42 3.28 2.22 -5.73
C LEU A 42 3.47 3.34 -4.70
N PHE A 43 4.36 3.16 -3.72
CA PHE A 43 4.73 4.20 -2.76
C PHE A 43 5.40 5.41 -3.43
N PHE A 44 6.10 5.28 -4.56
CA PHE A 44 6.62 6.45 -5.28
C PHE A 44 5.58 7.06 -6.24
N GLY A 45 4.33 6.59 -6.19
CA GLY A 45 3.25 7.06 -7.05
C GLY A 45 3.46 6.73 -8.52
N LEU A 46 4.20 5.66 -8.82
CA LEU A 46 4.45 5.19 -10.18
C LEU A 46 3.33 4.28 -10.66
N ASN A 47 2.88 4.50 -11.89
CA ASN A 47 1.96 3.61 -12.58
C ASN A 47 2.74 2.66 -13.48
N ILE A 48 2.64 1.36 -13.25
CA ILE A 48 3.29 0.34 -14.08
C ILE A 48 2.42 0.11 -15.33
N VAL A 49 2.96 0.35 -16.52
CA VAL A 49 2.24 0.16 -17.80
C VAL A 49 2.58 -1.15 -18.49
N ARG A 50 3.79 -1.67 -18.23
CA ARG A 50 4.25 -2.97 -18.69
C ARG A 50 5.22 -3.53 -17.66
N GLY A 51 5.23 -4.85 -17.51
CA GLY A 51 6.16 -5.55 -16.64
C GLY A 51 6.55 -6.89 -17.24
N ASP A 52 7.84 -7.20 -17.25
CA ASP A 52 8.37 -8.52 -17.60
C ASP A 52 9.15 -9.05 -16.41
N VAL A 53 8.86 -10.28 -15.97
CA VAL A 53 9.48 -10.93 -14.80
C VAL A 53 9.99 -12.31 -15.23
N SER A 54 11.20 -12.64 -14.82
CA SER A 54 11.80 -13.96 -15.02
C SER A 54 12.65 -14.33 -13.81
N THR A 55 12.52 -15.55 -13.30
CA THR A 55 13.36 -16.07 -12.22
C THR A 55 13.64 -17.56 -12.41
N ASP A 56 14.83 -17.99 -12.00
CA ASP A 56 15.18 -19.41 -11.86
C ASP A 56 15.03 -19.92 -10.41
N GLY A 57 14.44 -19.10 -9.53
CA GLY A 57 14.29 -19.33 -8.09
C GLY A 57 15.52 -18.97 -7.26
N LYS A 58 16.64 -18.60 -7.89
CA LYS A 58 17.87 -18.10 -7.22
C LYS A 58 18.20 -16.68 -7.64
N TRP A 59 17.94 -16.36 -8.90
CA TRP A 59 18.19 -15.08 -9.54
C TRP A 59 16.94 -14.66 -10.27
N CYS A 60 16.63 -13.37 -10.18
CA CYS A 60 15.50 -12.78 -10.86
C CYS A 60 15.95 -11.59 -11.72
N TYR A 61 15.24 -11.42 -12.82
CA TYR A 61 15.35 -10.32 -13.75
C TYR A 61 13.96 -9.74 -13.94
N LEU A 62 13.75 -8.50 -13.48
CA LEU A 62 12.49 -7.79 -13.59
C LEU A 62 12.69 -6.51 -14.40
N VAL A 63 11.76 -6.22 -15.31
CA VAL A 63 11.73 -4.98 -16.07
C VAL A 63 10.35 -4.37 -15.95
N PHE A 64 10.27 -3.14 -15.45
CA PHE A 64 9.04 -2.38 -15.34
C PHE A 64 9.11 -1.13 -16.21
N TRP A 65 8.11 -0.93 -17.05
CA TRP A 65 7.85 0.34 -17.71
C TRP A 65 6.86 1.11 -16.86
N VAL A 66 7.25 2.30 -16.44
CA VAL A 66 6.52 3.09 -15.45
C VAL A 66 6.31 4.52 -15.92
N ILE A 67 5.14 5.06 -15.59
CA ILE A 67 4.82 6.48 -15.73
C ILE A 67 4.83 7.08 -14.33
N GLY A 68 5.67 8.09 -14.11
CA GLY A 68 5.75 8.82 -12.84
C GLY A 68 5.17 10.22 -12.93
N LYS A 69 5.12 10.91 -11.79
CA LYS A 69 4.78 12.33 -11.73
C LYS A 69 6.01 13.17 -12.11
N PRO A 70 5.85 14.43 -12.55
CA PRO A 70 6.98 15.31 -12.87
C PRO A 70 8.02 15.45 -11.75
N ASN A 71 7.55 15.39 -10.49
CA ASN A 71 8.40 15.51 -9.29
C ASN A 71 8.82 14.15 -8.69
N THR A 72 8.80 13.07 -9.47
CA THR A 72 9.24 11.75 -8.99
C THR A 72 10.71 11.78 -8.57
N ARG A 73 10.99 11.30 -7.36
CA ARG A 73 12.33 11.29 -6.75
C ARG A 73 13.11 10.03 -7.14
N TRP A 74 13.56 9.97 -8.40
CA TRP A 74 14.20 8.79 -8.99
C TRP A 74 15.42 8.28 -8.21
N ASN A 75 16.26 9.17 -7.66
CA ASN A 75 17.43 8.76 -6.88
C ASN A 75 17.05 8.03 -5.58
N LEU A 76 16.06 8.57 -4.86
CA LEU A 76 15.57 7.95 -3.63
C LEU A 76 14.86 6.62 -3.94
N LEU A 77 14.08 6.57 -5.02
CA LEU A 77 13.48 5.33 -5.51
C LEU A 77 14.54 4.26 -5.78
N LYS A 78 15.62 4.60 -6.50
CA LYS A 78 16.72 3.66 -6.78
C LYS A 78 17.29 3.10 -5.47
N MET A 79 17.55 3.96 -4.48
CA MET A 79 18.04 3.52 -3.18
C MET A 79 17.09 2.52 -2.50
N ARG A 80 15.79 2.79 -2.49
CA ARG A 80 14.80 1.88 -1.89
C ARG A 80 14.67 0.54 -2.60
N LEU A 81 14.73 0.55 -3.94
CA LEU A 81 14.71 -0.69 -4.73
C LEU A 81 15.97 -1.54 -4.48
N VAL A 82 17.13 -0.90 -4.33
CA VAL A 82 18.39 -1.59 -3.96
C VAL A 82 18.30 -2.17 -2.54
N GLU A 83 17.78 -1.41 -1.57
CA GLU A 83 17.60 -1.88 -0.18
C GLU A 83 16.65 -3.09 -0.09
N ALA A 84 15.61 -3.12 -0.93
CA ALA A 84 14.66 -4.25 -0.97
C ALA A 84 15.21 -5.49 -1.69
N SER A 85 16.22 -5.31 -2.56
CA SER A 85 16.85 -6.36 -3.33
C SER A 85 17.83 -7.18 -2.47
N PRO A 86 17.73 -8.52 -2.45
CA PRO A 86 18.68 -9.35 -1.72
C PRO A 86 20.12 -9.11 -2.18
N SER A 87 21.07 -9.17 -1.24
CA SER A 87 22.49 -9.04 -1.57
C SER A 87 23.10 -10.38 -1.98
N PHE A 88 24.18 -10.34 -2.77
CA PHE A 88 24.94 -11.53 -3.20
C PHE A 88 25.36 -12.43 -2.02
N SER A 89 25.68 -11.82 -0.86
CA SER A 89 26.06 -12.53 0.36
C SER A 89 24.94 -13.42 0.92
N TRP A 90 23.67 -13.06 0.68
CA TRP A 90 22.51 -13.85 1.07
C TRP A 90 22.31 -15.08 0.17
N ALA A 91 22.60 -14.97 -1.13
CA ALA A 91 22.31 -16.00 -2.13
C ALA A 91 23.24 -17.23 -2.08
N PHE A 92 24.45 -17.07 -1.53
CA PHE A 92 25.48 -18.12 -1.53
C PHE A 92 25.84 -18.66 -0.16
N GLY A 93 25.10 -18.32 0.90
CA GLY A 93 25.40 -18.82 2.25
C GLY A 93 26.82 -18.48 2.73
N ILE A 94 27.45 -17.45 2.14
CA ILE A 94 28.67 -16.85 2.67
C ILE A 94 28.22 -16.05 3.87
N SER A 95 27.94 -16.77 4.94
CA SER A 95 27.55 -16.23 6.21
C SER A 95 28.57 -15.15 6.60
N ARG A 96 28.06 -14.07 7.19
CA ARG A 96 28.84 -12.99 7.79
C ARG A 96 29.60 -13.48 9.05
N CYS A 97 30.05 -14.73 9.08
CA CYS A 97 30.70 -15.41 10.21
C CYS A 97 32.08 -14.84 10.61
N TYR A 98 32.54 -13.75 10.01
CA TYR A 98 33.81 -13.11 10.36
C TYR A 98 33.67 -11.66 10.85
N LEU A 99 32.45 -11.15 11.00
CA LEU A 99 32.19 -9.87 11.65
C LEU A 99 31.11 -10.06 12.73
N SER A 100 31.61 -10.46 13.90
CA SER A 100 31.04 -10.23 15.24
C SER A 100 29.59 -10.65 15.47
N ASP A 101 29.44 -11.70 16.29
CA ASP A 101 28.22 -12.10 16.98
C ASP A 101 27.41 -10.91 17.50
N SER A 102 26.18 -10.77 17.00
CA SER A 102 25.05 -10.49 17.88
C SER A 102 23.97 -11.54 17.59
N GLU A 103 23.75 -12.36 18.60
CA GLU A 103 22.80 -13.46 18.65
C GLU A 103 21.44 -13.05 18.11
N SER A 104 20.79 -14.00 17.41
CA SER A 104 19.37 -14.10 17.10
C SER A 104 18.46 -13.22 17.97
N GLN A 105 18.30 -11.96 17.59
CA GLN A 105 17.20 -11.14 18.06
C GLN A 105 16.02 -11.34 17.10
N PRO A 106 14.78 -11.43 17.61
CA PRO A 106 13.61 -11.28 16.74
C PRO A 106 13.75 -9.98 15.94
N PRO A 107 13.21 -9.88 14.71
CA PRO A 107 13.28 -8.65 13.93
C PRO A 107 12.83 -7.49 14.81
N LYS A 108 13.71 -6.51 15.04
CA LYS A 108 13.40 -5.34 15.87
C LYS A 108 12.18 -4.68 15.23
N LEU A 109 11.07 -4.61 15.97
CA LEU A 109 9.90 -3.86 15.53
C LEU A 109 10.33 -2.41 15.28
N PRO A 110 9.87 -1.77 14.19
CA PRO A 110 10.22 -0.38 13.92
C PRO A 110 9.78 0.48 15.11
N ASP A 111 10.66 1.40 15.51
CA ASP A 111 10.39 2.30 16.61
C ASP A 111 9.15 3.15 16.27
N LEU A 112 8.12 3.09 17.12
CA LEU A 112 6.88 3.83 16.96
C LEU A 112 7.00 5.19 17.66
N PHE A 113 6.65 6.27 16.97
CA PHE A 113 6.71 7.63 17.49
C PHE A 113 5.32 8.25 17.53
N LEU A 114 5.05 9.10 18.52
CA LEU A 114 3.84 9.91 18.58
C LEU A 114 4.20 11.34 18.18
N LEU A 115 3.73 11.74 17.01
CA LEU A 115 3.79 13.11 16.53
C LEU A 115 2.51 13.83 16.96
N LYS A 116 2.67 14.86 17.78
CA LYS A 116 1.60 15.74 18.25
C LYS A 116 1.69 17.03 17.47
N LEU A 117 0.60 17.43 16.83
CA LEU A 117 0.52 18.64 16.04
C LEU A 117 -0.71 19.45 16.46
N ALA A 118 -0.48 20.68 16.91
CA ALA A 118 -1.54 21.63 17.18
C ALA A 118 -1.56 22.69 16.09
N CYS A 119 -2.71 22.90 15.44
CA CYS A 119 -2.85 23.85 14.33
C CYS A 119 -4.19 24.59 14.40
N SER A 120 -4.28 25.75 13.76
CA SER A 120 -5.59 26.35 13.44
C SER A 120 -6.20 25.57 12.27
N ASP A 121 -7.46 25.15 12.41
CA ASP A 121 -8.10 24.28 11.41
C ASP A 121 -8.35 25.02 10.09
N ARG A 122 -8.20 24.30 8.98
CA ARG A 122 -8.58 24.75 7.64
C ARG A 122 -8.81 23.55 6.71
N THR A 123 -9.67 23.73 5.72
CA THR A 123 -9.87 22.71 4.69
C THR A 123 -8.54 22.29 4.06
N GLY A 124 -8.32 20.98 3.97
CA GLY A 124 -7.13 20.39 3.37
C GLY A 124 -5.87 20.40 4.24
N LEU A 125 -5.92 20.88 5.49
CA LEU A 125 -4.79 20.84 6.43
C LEU A 125 -4.24 19.41 6.58
N LEU A 126 -5.13 18.44 6.81
CA LEU A 126 -4.72 17.05 6.97
C LEU A 126 -4.05 16.48 5.73
N TYR A 127 -4.51 16.85 4.53
CA TYR A 127 -3.85 16.46 3.30
C TYR A 127 -2.44 17.06 3.23
N ASP A 128 -2.27 18.34 3.58
CA ASP A 128 -0.95 18.99 3.54
C ASP A 128 0.03 18.34 4.55
N VAL A 129 -0.45 17.97 5.73
CA VAL A 129 0.33 17.22 6.74
C VAL A 129 0.69 15.82 6.23
N THR A 130 -0.29 15.06 5.73
CA THR A 130 -0.06 13.69 5.23
C THR A 130 0.84 13.68 3.99
N GLU A 131 0.79 14.71 3.14
CA GLU A 131 1.70 14.91 2.00
C GLU A 131 3.15 15.16 2.47
N VAL A 132 3.36 15.94 3.55
CA VAL A 132 4.69 16.12 4.15
C VAL A 132 5.23 14.81 4.72
N LEU A 133 4.43 14.10 5.52
CA LEU A 133 4.84 12.82 6.10
C LEU A 133 5.16 11.79 5.01
N TYR A 134 4.33 11.75 3.96
CA TYR A 134 4.58 10.95 2.77
C TYR A 134 5.90 11.31 2.09
N LYS A 135 6.15 12.59 1.81
CA LYS A 135 7.43 13.05 1.24
C LYS A 135 8.60 12.64 2.11
N LEU A 136 8.46 12.68 3.43
CA LEU A 136 9.54 12.29 4.32
C LEU A 136 9.67 10.77 4.50
N GLU A 137 8.82 9.93 3.91
CA GLU A 137 8.80 8.47 4.12
C GLU A 137 8.48 8.06 5.55
N ILE A 138 7.64 8.88 6.21
CA ILE A 138 7.06 8.63 7.52
C ILE A 138 5.69 8.00 7.31
N ASN A 139 5.53 6.75 7.77
CA ASN A 139 4.26 6.03 7.65
C ASN A 139 3.39 6.33 8.85
N ILE A 140 2.08 6.44 8.64
CA ILE A 140 1.09 6.64 9.69
C ILE A 140 0.48 5.29 10.00
N GLU A 141 0.73 4.76 11.20
CA GLU A 141 0.17 3.49 11.68
C GLU A 141 -1.18 3.70 12.35
N LYS A 142 -1.30 4.78 13.13
CA LYS A 142 -2.56 5.23 13.75
C LYS A 142 -2.64 6.74 13.67
N VAL A 143 -3.85 7.24 13.55
CA VAL A 143 -4.13 8.67 13.65
C VAL A 143 -5.28 8.87 14.61
N LYS A 144 -5.25 9.97 15.35
CA LYS A 144 -6.39 10.47 16.09
C LYS A 144 -6.45 11.96 15.89
N ILE A 145 -7.47 12.39 15.16
CA ILE A 145 -7.74 13.78 14.82
C ILE A 145 -8.91 14.25 15.67
N SER A 146 -8.79 15.45 16.20
CA SER A 146 -9.87 16.11 16.90
C SER A 146 -9.79 17.62 16.71
N THR A 147 -10.85 18.20 16.15
CA THR A 147 -11.06 19.64 16.09
C THR A 147 -11.86 20.08 17.33
N THR A 148 -11.38 21.10 18.03
CA THR A 148 -12.05 21.72 19.16
C THR A 148 -13.05 22.79 18.70
N PRO A 149 -14.08 23.11 19.51
CA PRO A 149 -15.09 24.11 19.13
C PRO A 149 -14.55 25.54 18.89
N ASP A 150 -13.34 25.86 19.39
CA ASP A 150 -12.65 27.12 19.11
C ASP A 150 -11.86 27.11 17.79
N GLY A 151 -12.04 26.10 16.94
CA GLY A 151 -11.43 26.00 15.61
C GLY A 151 -9.95 25.60 15.60
N LYS A 152 -9.46 25.02 16.70
CA LYS A 152 -8.10 24.46 16.77
C LYS A 152 -8.16 22.96 16.58
N VAL A 153 -7.09 22.40 16.06
CA VAL A 153 -6.93 20.96 15.88
C VAL A 153 -5.81 20.47 16.77
N MET A 154 -6.05 19.34 17.45
CA MET A 154 -5.01 18.55 18.10
C MET A 154 -4.93 17.20 17.39
N ASP A 155 -3.93 17.06 16.52
CA ASP A 155 -3.69 15.85 15.77
C ASP A 155 -2.60 15.01 16.43
N LEU A 156 -2.89 13.73 16.59
CA LEU A 156 -2.01 12.73 17.14
C LEU A 156 -1.74 11.68 16.07
N PHE A 157 -0.51 11.64 15.55
CA PHE A 157 -0.09 10.64 14.57
C PHE A 157 0.89 9.66 15.21
N PHE A 158 0.53 8.39 15.23
CA PHE A 158 1.45 7.30 15.55
C PHE A 158 2.16 6.90 14.27
N VAL A 159 3.46 7.15 14.22
CA VAL A 159 4.24 7.08 12.98
C VAL A 159 5.48 6.20 13.11
N THR A 160 5.85 5.57 12.00
CA THR A 160 7.12 4.86 11.83
C THR A 160 7.95 5.55 10.74
N ASP A 161 9.28 5.55 10.89
CA ASP A 161 10.18 6.15 9.91
C ASP A 161 10.83 5.05 9.06
N THR A 162 10.57 5.07 7.74
CA THR A 162 11.18 4.13 6.80
C THR A 162 12.71 4.29 6.74
N ARG A 163 13.24 5.45 7.16
CA ARG A 163 14.70 5.66 7.28
C ARG A 163 15.26 5.17 8.61
N GLU A 164 14.41 4.85 9.59
CA GLU A 164 14.81 4.52 10.97
C GLU A 164 15.67 5.61 11.65
N LEU A 165 15.52 6.87 11.23
CA LEU A 165 16.32 7.99 11.72
C LEU A 165 15.55 8.92 12.66
N LEU A 166 14.24 8.73 12.85
CA LEU A 166 13.38 9.62 13.64
C LEU A 166 13.75 9.65 15.13
N GLY A 167 14.53 8.67 15.60
CA GLY A 167 15.21 8.72 16.89
C GLY A 167 16.21 9.88 17.03
N THR A 168 16.74 10.42 15.92
CA THR A 168 17.75 11.48 15.91
C THR A 168 17.15 12.88 15.91
N VAL A 169 17.80 13.83 16.59
CA VAL A 169 17.38 15.24 16.62
C VAL A 169 17.40 15.86 15.21
N LYS A 170 18.41 15.52 14.38
CA LYS A 170 18.51 16.01 13.01
C LYS A 170 17.29 15.63 12.18
N ARG A 171 16.83 14.38 12.27
CA ARG A 171 15.66 13.90 11.56
C ARG A 171 14.39 14.58 12.05
N ARG A 172 14.19 14.72 13.36
CA ARG A 172 13.01 15.41 13.93
C ARG A 172 12.95 16.89 13.53
N ASN A 173 14.11 17.55 13.45
CA ASN A 173 14.20 18.92 12.96
C ASN A 173 13.86 19.01 11.46
N GLU A 174 14.34 18.06 10.64
CA GLU A 174 13.91 17.98 9.23
C GLU A 174 12.39 17.89 9.12
N VAL A 175 11.74 16.99 9.87
CA VAL A 175 10.27 16.86 9.88
C VAL A 175 9.59 18.17 10.29
N TYR A 176 10.08 18.80 11.35
CA TYR A 176 9.55 20.09 11.83
C TYR A 176 9.59 21.17 10.76
N GLU A 177 10.74 21.37 10.10
CA GLU A 177 10.90 22.41 9.09
C GLU A 177 9.95 22.20 7.90
N TYR A 178 9.82 20.97 7.40
CA TYR A 178 8.88 20.67 6.31
C TYR A 178 7.41 20.86 6.71
N LEU A 179 7.03 20.50 7.95
CA LEU A 179 5.67 20.72 8.43
C LEU A 179 5.39 22.21 8.60
N ARG A 180 6.34 22.97 9.18
CA ARG A 180 6.23 24.42 9.33
C ARG A 180 6.08 25.11 7.96
N ASP A 181 6.85 24.68 6.96
CA ASP A 181 6.78 25.26 5.62
C ASP A 181 5.45 24.94 4.91
N ALA A 182 4.84 23.78 5.17
CA ALA A 182 3.55 23.39 4.58
C ALA A 182 2.33 23.99 5.31
N ILE A 183 2.40 24.10 6.64
CA ILE A 183 1.30 24.58 7.48
C ILE A 183 1.34 26.12 7.61
N GLY A 184 2.52 26.72 7.60
CA GLY A 184 2.74 28.15 7.79
C GLY A 184 2.43 28.62 9.20
N ASP A 185 1.96 29.87 9.31
CA ASP A 185 1.68 30.55 10.59
C ASP A 185 0.54 29.90 11.40
N SER A 186 -0.20 28.96 10.81
CA SER A 186 -1.26 28.22 11.49
C SER A 186 -0.75 27.17 12.48
N MET A 187 0.55 26.85 12.46
CA MET A 187 1.18 25.86 13.35
C MET A 187 1.37 26.42 14.76
N ILE A 188 0.67 25.87 15.74
CA ILE A 188 0.68 26.34 17.13
C ILE A 188 1.75 25.59 17.95
N SER A 189 1.79 24.27 17.84
CA SER A 189 2.79 23.45 18.53
C SER A 189 3.08 22.15 17.80
N TYR A 190 4.26 21.61 18.07
CA TYR A 190 4.74 20.34 17.52
C TYR A 190 5.64 19.63 18.51
N ASP A 191 5.44 18.33 18.63
CA ASP A 191 6.25 17.45 19.45
C ASP A 191 6.33 16.05 18.80
N ILE A 192 7.48 15.40 18.93
CA ILE A 192 7.67 14.00 18.55
C ILE A 192 8.35 13.26 19.69
N GLU A 193 7.64 12.28 20.24
CA GLU A 193 8.12 11.41 21.30
C GLU A 193 8.16 9.95 20.86
N LEU A 194 9.10 9.18 21.42
CA LEU A 194 9.14 7.73 21.22
C LEU A 194 8.04 7.10 22.08
N VAL A 195 7.20 6.26 21.46
CA VAL A 195 6.14 5.53 22.16
C VAL A 195 6.76 4.33 22.88
N GLY A 196 6.54 4.24 24.19
CA GLY A 196 7.00 3.11 24.98
C GLY A 196 6.34 1.78 24.54
N PRO A 197 6.99 0.63 24.76
CA PRO A 197 6.53 -0.68 24.30
C PRO A 197 5.16 -1.12 24.84
N GLU A 198 4.60 -0.42 25.83
CA GLU A 198 3.32 -0.73 26.47
C GLU A 198 2.08 -0.37 25.64
N ILE A 199 2.17 0.56 24.67
CA ILE A 199 1.03 1.03 23.86
C ILE A 199 0.91 0.25 22.52
N THR A 200 1.94 -0.54 22.18
CA THR A 200 1.99 -1.36 20.96
C THR A 200 1.08 -2.59 21.00
N ALA A 201 0.61 -2.99 22.18
CA ALA A 201 -0.36 -4.06 22.36
C ALA A 201 -1.75 -3.48 22.66
N CYS A 202 -2.78 -4.00 21.98
CA CYS A 202 -4.21 -3.74 22.20
C CYS A 202 -4.82 -2.53 21.47
N SER A 203 -5.64 -2.83 20.46
CA SER A 203 -6.88 -2.12 20.13
C SER A 203 -7.81 -3.04 19.32
N THR A 204 -8.23 -4.18 19.88
CA THR A 204 -9.33 -4.98 19.30
C THR A 204 -10.66 -4.41 19.79
N SER A 205 -11.25 -3.46 19.05
CA SER A 205 -12.67 -3.11 19.23
C SER A 205 -13.50 -3.87 18.18
N SER A 206 -14.10 -4.99 18.61
CA SER A 206 -14.67 -6.03 17.75
C SER A 206 -16.16 -5.87 17.43
N SER A 207 -16.65 -4.69 17.03
CA SER A 207 -18.08 -4.53 16.70
C SER A 207 -18.40 -4.02 15.30
N VAL A 208 -17.44 -3.46 14.55
CA VAL A 208 -17.68 -2.91 13.19
C VAL A 208 -17.33 -3.90 12.08
N ALA A 209 -16.59 -4.97 12.40
CA ALA A 209 -16.12 -5.95 11.42
C ALA A 209 -17.25 -6.81 10.84
N GLU A 210 -18.27 -7.16 11.62
CA GLU A 210 -19.29 -8.12 11.16
C GLU A 210 -20.16 -7.57 10.02
N THR A 211 -20.40 -6.26 9.94
CA THR A 211 -21.21 -5.65 8.86
C THR A 211 -20.40 -5.43 7.57
N LEU A 212 -19.08 -5.26 7.65
CA LEU A 212 -18.19 -5.05 6.49
C LEU A 212 -17.71 -6.35 5.84
N PHE A 213 -17.70 -7.47 6.58
CA PHE A 213 -17.09 -8.73 6.16
C PHE A 213 -18.09 -9.89 5.97
N SER A 214 -19.38 -9.70 6.26
CA SER A 214 -20.42 -10.69 5.95
C SER A 214 -20.66 -10.75 4.45
N SER A 215 -20.09 -11.78 3.80
CA SER A 215 -20.29 -12.04 2.37
C SER A 215 -21.52 -12.90 2.07
N ASP A 216 -22.30 -13.26 3.10
CA ASP A 216 -23.46 -14.15 3.02
C ASP A 216 -24.72 -13.47 3.59
N VAL A 217 -25.28 -12.49 2.88
CA VAL A 217 -26.72 -12.19 2.97
C VAL A 217 -27.24 -11.90 1.58
N SER A 218 -27.92 -12.92 1.04
CA SER A 218 -28.89 -12.78 -0.03
C SER A 218 -29.91 -11.69 0.29
N GLY A 219 -30.14 -10.79 -0.67
CA GLY A 219 -31.38 -10.01 -0.74
C GLY A 219 -31.32 -8.63 -0.10
N GLU A 220 -31.21 -7.64 -0.99
CA GLU A 220 -31.79 -6.28 -0.86
C GLU A 220 -31.19 -5.38 0.24
N HIS A 221 -30.62 -4.24 -0.17
CA HIS A 221 -30.02 -3.15 0.65
C HIS A 221 -28.49 -3.12 0.87
N SER A 222 -27.67 -3.22 -0.19
CA SER A 222 -26.26 -2.75 -0.17
C SER A 222 -25.97 -1.79 -1.33
N SER A 223 -26.29 -0.52 -1.13
CA SER A 223 -26.21 0.53 -2.17
C SER A 223 -24.82 1.17 -2.37
N GLY A 224 -23.72 0.62 -1.81
CA GLY A 224 -22.45 1.36 -1.72
C GLY A 224 -21.16 0.63 -2.14
N LEU A 225 -21.23 -0.62 -2.60
CA LEU A 225 -19.99 -1.39 -2.87
C LEU A 225 -19.59 -1.29 -4.34
N HIS A 226 -18.76 -0.31 -4.69
CA HIS A 226 -18.18 -0.21 -6.03
C HIS A 226 -17.31 -1.44 -6.33
N THR A 227 -17.58 -2.09 -7.46
CA THR A 227 -16.82 -3.25 -7.91
C THR A 227 -16.21 -2.99 -9.27
N SER A 228 -15.00 -3.50 -9.48
CA SER A 228 -14.40 -3.57 -10.81
C SER A 228 -15.17 -4.61 -11.63
N SER A 229 -15.94 -4.16 -12.62
CA SER A 229 -16.58 -5.05 -13.59
C SER A 229 -15.52 -5.61 -14.53
N ASN A 230 -15.54 -6.93 -14.80
CA ASN A 230 -14.72 -7.64 -15.80
C ASN A 230 -13.37 -8.22 -15.31
N VAL A 231 -13.36 -8.95 -14.19
CA VAL A 231 -12.21 -9.81 -13.83
C VAL A 231 -12.39 -11.22 -14.40
N SER A 232 -11.60 -11.59 -15.40
CA SER A 232 -11.49 -12.96 -15.91
C SER A 232 -10.13 -13.56 -15.57
N ILE A 233 -10.16 -14.77 -15.01
CA ILE A 233 -8.96 -15.53 -14.66
C ILE A 233 -9.11 -16.90 -15.32
N ALA A 234 -8.24 -17.20 -16.27
CA ALA A 234 -8.14 -18.49 -16.93
C ALA A 234 -6.87 -19.21 -16.46
N VAL A 235 -6.92 -20.55 -16.42
CA VAL A 235 -5.78 -21.37 -16.04
C VAL A 235 -5.51 -22.40 -17.11
N ASP A 236 -4.22 -22.56 -17.43
CA ASP A 236 -3.75 -23.55 -18.40
C ASP A 236 -2.57 -24.35 -17.83
N ASN A 237 -2.79 -25.66 -17.66
CA ASN A 237 -1.77 -26.61 -17.20
C ASN A 237 -1.13 -27.41 -18.36
N SER A 238 -1.51 -27.15 -19.60
CA SER A 238 -1.05 -27.85 -20.82
C SER A 238 0.11 -27.15 -21.52
N LEU A 239 0.19 -25.81 -21.47
CA LEU A 239 1.19 -25.01 -22.20
C LEU A 239 2.64 -25.17 -21.73
N SER A 240 2.85 -25.62 -20.49
CA SER A 240 4.17 -25.94 -19.94
C SER A 240 4.14 -27.36 -19.41
N SER A 241 5.27 -28.04 -19.27
CA SER A 241 5.36 -29.29 -18.50
C SER A 241 5.73 -29.05 -17.03
N ALA A 242 6.23 -27.85 -16.69
CA ALA A 242 6.77 -27.52 -15.37
C ALA A 242 5.96 -26.47 -14.59
N HIS A 243 5.19 -25.61 -15.28
CA HIS A 243 4.45 -24.50 -14.66
C HIS A 243 2.93 -24.60 -14.88
N THR A 244 2.17 -23.96 -13.99
CA THR A 244 0.76 -23.63 -14.19
C THR A 244 0.69 -22.21 -14.76
N LEU A 245 0.01 -22.01 -15.88
CA LEU A 245 -0.22 -20.66 -16.42
C LEU A 245 -1.50 -20.10 -15.83
N ILE A 246 -1.44 -18.89 -15.27
CA ILE A 246 -2.62 -18.08 -14.96
C ILE A 246 -2.64 -16.89 -15.92
N HIS A 247 -3.73 -16.77 -16.67
CA HIS A 247 -4.04 -15.62 -17.52
C HIS A 247 -5.11 -14.77 -16.83
N ILE A 248 -4.80 -13.51 -16.56
CA ILE A 248 -5.68 -12.55 -15.89
C ILE A 248 -6.01 -11.43 -16.88
N THR A 249 -7.28 -11.10 -17.00
CA THR A 249 -7.76 -9.88 -17.66
C THR A 249 -8.62 -9.12 -16.67
N CYS A 250 -8.32 -7.85 -16.44
CA CYS A 250 -9.12 -6.98 -15.58
C CYS A 250 -8.96 -5.51 -15.92
N GLN A 251 -9.76 -4.65 -15.29
CA GLN A 251 -9.58 -3.21 -15.36
C GLN A 251 -8.35 -2.79 -14.54
N ASP A 252 -7.49 -2.01 -15.17
CA ASP A 252 -6.32 -1.40 -14.55
C ASP A 252 -6.72 -0.41 -13.46
N HIS A 253 -5.93 -0.39 -12.40
CA HIS A 253 -6.08 0.52 -11.28
C HIS A 253 -4.72 0.73 -10.60
N LYS A 254 -4.60 1.86 -9.89
CA LYS A 254 -3.45 2.16 -9.04
C LYS A 254 -3.17 0.95 -8.16
N GLY A 255 -1.94 0.45 -8.17
CA GLY A 255 -1.51 -0.66 -7.32
C GLY A 255 -1.90 -2.07 -7.77
N LEU A 256 -2.53 -2.25 -8.95
CA LEU A 256 -2.98 -3.55 -9.45
C LEU A 256 -1.92 -4.66 -9.34
N LEU A 257 -0.69 -4.40 -9.82
CA LEU A 257 0.36 -5.43 -9.80
C LEU A 257 0.80 -5.76 -8.36
N TYR A 258 0.75 -4.80 -7.43
CA TYR A 258 0.98 -5.07 -6.01
C TYR A 258 -0.12 -5.97 -5.43
N ASP A 259 -1.39 -5.69 -5.72
CA ASP A 259 -2.53 -6.47 -5.21
C ASP A 259 -2.48 -7.93 -5.68
N ILE A 260 -2.04 -8.15 -6.93
CA ILE A 260 -1.78 -9.47 -7.51
C ILE A 260 -0.58 -10.14 -6.83
N MET A 261 0.57 -9.48 -6.80
CA MET A 261 1.81 -10.05 -6.26
C MET A 261 1.69 -10.38 -4.77
N ARG A 262 0.95 -9.57 -4.00
CA ARG A 262 0.60 -9.85 -2.61
C ARG A 262 -0.19 -11.16 -2.51
N THR A 263 -1.22 -11.32 -3.33
CA THR A 263 -2.05 -12.54 -3.29
C THR A 263 -1.21 -13.79 -3.51
N PHE A 264 -0.27 -13.76 -4.47
CA PHE A 264 0.66 -14.87 -4.69
C PHE A 264 1.64 -15.07 -3.53
N LYS A 265 2.16 -13.97 -2.95
CA LYS A 265 3.03 -14.00 -1.75
C LYS A 265 2.33 -14.66 -0.56
N ASP A 266 1.09 -14.27 -0.27
CA ASP A 266 0.31 -14.82 0.86
C ASP A 266 -0.04 -16.30 0.68
N PHE A 267 -0.20 -16.76 -0.57
CA PHE A 267 -0.38 -18.18 -0.89
C PHE A 267 0.93 -18.96 -1.02
N ASN A 268 2.08 -18.32 -0.79
CA ASN A 268 3.42 -18.90 -0.96
C ASN A 268 3.62 -19.53 -2.35
N ILE A 269 3.11 -18.85 -3.38
CA ILE A 269 3.25 -19.23 -4.79
C ILE A 269 4.39 -18.42 -5.40
N GLN A 270 5.25 -19.12 -6.14
CA GLN A 270 6.36 -18.50 -6.86
C GLN A 270 5.95 -18.22 -8.31
N ILE A 271 6.36 -17.07 -8.82
CA ILE A 271 6.14 -16.66 -10.21
C ILE A 271 7.47 -16.83 -10.93
N SER A 272 7.58 -17.82 -11.80
CA SER A 272 8.79 -18.10 -12.57
C SER A 272 8.93 -17.16 -13.77
N TYR A 273 7.81 -16.90 -14.46
CA TYR A 273 7.75 -15.94 -15.55
C TYR A 273 6.47 -15.13 -15.45
N GLY A 274 6.55 -13.84 -15.74
CA GLY A 274 5.40 -12.95 -15.73
C GLY A 274 5.47 -11.94 -16.85
N ARG A 275 4.34 -11.67 -17.48
CA ARG A 275 4.18 -10.58 -18.42
C ARG A 275 2.92 -9.80 -18.07
N PHE A 276 3.06 -8.50 -17.95
CA PHE A 276 1.99 -7.55 -17.66
C PHE A 276 1.95 -6.52 -18.77
N THR A 277 0.77 -6.25 -19.31
CA THR A 277 0.56 -5.22 -20.32
C THR A 277 -0.78 -4.51 -20.13
N ILE A 278 -0.78 -3.19 -20.19
CA ILE A 278 -2.00 -2.39 -20.31
C ILE A 278 -2.36 -2.24 -21.79
N LYS A 279 -3.61 -2.59 -22.13
CA LYS A 279 -4.23 -2.39 -23.45
C LYS A 279 -4.99 -1.05 -23.49
N LEU A 280 -5.41 -0.64 -24.70
CA LEU A 280 -6.29 0.51 -24.86
C LEU A 280 -7.57 0.34 -24.02
N GLY A 281 -8.00 1.41 -23.36
CA GLY A 281 -9.24 1.44 -22.57
C GLY A 281 -9.11 1.00 -21.11
N LYS A 282 -7.92 1.10 -20.50
CA LYS A 282 -7.63 0.67 -19.10
C LYS A 282 -7.89 -0.82 -18.86
N ASN A 283 -7.91 -1.66 -19.89
CA ASN A 283 -7.91 -3.12 -19.70
C ASN A 283 -6.47 -3.59 -19.62
N CYS A 284 -6.16 -4.51 -18.72
CA CYS A 284 -4.85 -5.11 -18.61
C CYS A 284 -4.91 -6.61 -18.87
N GLU A 285 -3.82 -7.15 -19.38
CA GLU A 285 -3.60 -8.58 -19.53
C GLU A 285 -2.30 -8.99 -18.85
N ILE A 286 -2.38 -10.10 -18.12
CA ILE A 286 -1.32 -10.56 -17.23
C ILE A 286 -1.20 -12.08 -17.38
N ASP A 287 -0.04 -12.52 -17.84
CA ASP A 287 0.30 -13.93 -17.98
C ASP A 287 1.36 -14.29 -16.94
N LEU A 288 1.04 -15.22 -16.04
CA LEU A 288 1.94 -15.64 -14.97
C LEU A 288 2.14 -17.16 -15.02
N PHE A 289 3.38 -17.59 -15.22
CA PHE A 289 3.80 -18.97 -15.04
C PHE A 289 4.20 -19.18 -13.59
N ILE A 290 3.40 -19.95 -12.87
CA ILE A 290 3.53 -20.13 -11.43
C ILE A 290 3.84 -21.57 -11.04
N VAL A 291 4.47 -21.71 -9.88
CA VAL A 291 4.73 -22.98 -9.20
C VAL A 291 4.46 -22.85 -7.70
N GLN A 292 4.23 -23.99 -7.05
CA GLN A 292 4.16 -24.08 -5.60
C GLN A 292 5.55 -23.83 -5.00
N SER A 293 5.60 -23.65 -3.68
CA SER A 293 6.85 -23.46 -2.94
C SER A 293 7.84 -24.63 -3.05
N ASP A 294 7.38 -25.81 -3.46
CA ASP A 294 8.22 -26.98 -3.73
C ASP A 294 8.71 -27.06 -5.19
N GLY A 295 8.43 -26.04 -6.00
CA GLY A 295 8.81 -25.95 -7.40
C GLY A 295 7.94 -26.76 -8.36
N ARG A 296 6.86 -27.38 -7.88
CA ARG A 296 5.94 -28.17 -8.73
C ARG A 296 4.72 -27.36 -9.15
N LYS A 297 4.07 -27.83 -10.21
CA LYS A 297 2.78 -27.29 -10.66
C LYS A 297 1.68 -27.44 -9.63
N ILE A 298 0.68 -26.57 -9.73
CA ILE A 298 -0.57 -26.72 -8.98
C ILE A 298 -1.49 -27.68 -9.73
N LEU A 299 -1.47 -28.95 -9.33
CA LEU A 299 -2.37 -29.99 -9.86
C LEU A 299 -3.64 -30.17 -9.01
N ASP A 300 -3.56 -29.79 -7.74
CA ASP A 300 -4.69 -29.85 -6.81
C ASP A 300 -5.72 -28.77 -7.17
N SER A 301 -6.88 -29.21 -7.64
CA SER A 301 -7.98 -28.32 -8.04
C SER A 301 -8.53 -27.50 -6.88
N SER A 302 -8.49 -28.00 -5.64
CA SER A 302 -8.97 -27.27 -4.47
C SER A 302 -8.06 -26.06 -4.16
N LYS A 303 -6.73 -26.29 -4.13
CA LYS A 303 -5.74 -25.21 -3.94
C LYS A 303 -5.81 -24.18 -5.05
N LEU A 304 -5.95 -24.63 -6.29
CA LEU A 304 -6.08 -23.74 -7.45
C LEU A 304 -7.36 -22.91 -7.38
N ASN A 305 -8.50 -23.52 -7.05
CA ASN A 305 -9.77 -22.80 -6.90
C ASN A 305 -9.73 -21.79 -5.74
N ALA A 306 -9.09 -22.13 -4.62
CA ALA A 306 -8.90 -21.21 -3.51
C ALA A 306 -8.06 -19.98 -3.93
N LEU A 307 -6.97 -20.19 -4.67
CA LEU A 307 -6.13 -19.12 -5.23
C LEU A 307 -6.91 -18.23 -6.20
N ILE A 308 -7.62 -18.83 -7.17
CA ILE A 308 -8.43 -18.08 -8.16
C ILE A 308 -9.53 -17.29 -7.46
N THR A 309 -10.21 -17.89 -6.47
CA THR A 309 -11.28 -17.22 -5.72
C THR A 309 -10.73 -16.04 -4.94
N ARG A 310 -9.57 -16.20 -4.28
CA ARG A 310 -8.91 -15.08 -3.59
C ARG A 310 -8.52 -13.99 -4.58
N LEU A 311 -7.82 -14.33 -5.65
CA LEU A 311 -7.35 -13.38 -6.64
C LEU A 311 -8.51 -12.60 -7.29
N ARG A 312 -9.62 -13.28 -7.58
CA ARG A 312 -10.84 -12.63 -8.09
C ARG A 312 -11.40 -11.62 -7.09
N ALA A 313 -11.52 -11.99 -5.82
CA ALA A 313 -12.03 -11.10 -4.78
C ALA A 313 -11.16 -9.85 -4.61
N GLU A 314 -9.83 -10.02 -4.56
CA GLU A 314 -8.89 -8.90 -4.43
C GLU A 314 -8.90 -7.98 -5.66
N LEU A 315 -9.12 -8.51 -6.87
CA LEU A 315 -9.18 -7.70 -8.09
C LEU A 315 -10.54 -7.01 -8.31
N GLN A 316 -11.62 -7.58 -7.80
CA GLN A 316 -12.96 -6.99 -7.88
C GLN A 316 -13.13 -5.83 -6.89
N GLN A 317 -12.53 -5.95 -5.69
CA GLN A 317 -12.59 -4.95 -4.64
C GLN A 317 -11.23 -4.86 -3.90
N PRO A 318 -10.21 -4.25 -4.51
CA PRO A 318 -8.88 -4.12 -3.88
C PRO A 318 -8.92 -3.34 -2.57
N LEU A 319 -9.81 -2.35 -2.52
CA LEU A 319 -10.18 -1.57 -1.35
C LEU A 319 -11.71 -1.62 -1.23
N ARG A 320 -12.24 -1.39 -0.03
CA ARG A 320 -13.69 -1.20 0.16
C ARG A 320 -13.90 0.19 0.71
N VAL A 321 -14.87 0.91 0.16
CA VAL A 321 -15.24 2.28 0.55
C VAL A 321 -16.73 2.25 0.84
N VAL A 322 -17.12 2.62 2.05
CA VAL A 322 -18.52 2.57 2.50
C VAL A 322 -18.79 3.76 3.42
N MET A 323 -19.90 4.45 3.21
CA MET A 323 -20.43 5.45 4.14
C MET A 323 -21.40 4.79 5.10
N MET A 324 -21.25 5.10 6.37
CA MET A 324 -22.09 4.61 7.46
C MET A 324 -22.63 5.76 8.31
N ASN A 325 -23.70 5.48 9.03
CA ASN A 325 -24.22 6.36 10.07
C ASN A 325 -23.62 5.97 11.41
N ARG A 326 -23.14 6.95 12.17
CA ARG A 326 -22.73 6.79 13.56
C ARG A 326 -23.60 7.69 14.43
N GLY A 327 -24.84 7.27 14.66
CA GLY A 327 -25.84 8.14 15.28
C GLY A 327 -26.23 9.28 14.32
N PRO A 328 -26.12 10.56 14.72
CA PRO A 328 -26.35 11.70 13.82
C PRO A 328 -25.21 11.89 12.80
N ASP A 329 -24.02 11.38 13.12
CA ASP A 329 -22.82 11.68 12.35
C ASP A 329 -22.68 10.76 11.12
N THR A 330 -21.98 11.28 10.11
CA THR A 330 -21.61 10.49 8.94
C THR A 330 -20.15 10.07 8.99
N GLU A 331 -19.91 8.76 8.89
CA GLU A 331 -18.59 8.14 8.94
C GLU A 331 -18.26 7.45 7.61
N LEU A 332 -17.12 7.80 7.02
CA LEU A 332 -16.53 7.11 5.89
C LEU A 332 -15.62 6.00 6.40
N LEU A 333 -15.87 4.78 5.93
CA LEU A 333 -15.04 3.62 6.20
C LEU A 333 -14.31 3.21 4.93
N VAL A 334 -12.99 3.11 5.02
CA VAL A 334 -12.15 2.50 3.98
C VAL A 334 -11.43 1.30 4.56
N THR A 335 -11.46 0.15 3.89
CA THR A 335 -10.73 -1.04 4.32
C THR A 335 -9.66 -1.43 3.30
N ASN A 336 -8.44 -1.60 3.80
CA ASN A 336 -7.25 -2.01 3.06
C ASN A 336 -6.80 -3.39 3.53
N PRO A 337 -6.77 -4.42 2.67
CA PRO A 337 -6.25 -5.71 3.09
C PRO A 337 -4.73 -5.65 3.32
N VAL A 338 -4.27 -6.31 4.37
CA VAL A 338 -2.87 -6.28 4.84
C VAL A 338 -2.19 -7.59 4.44
N GLU A 339 -0.96 -7.49 3.93
CA GLU A 339 -0.10 -8.67 3.67
C GLU A 339 0.11 -9.48 4.95
N LEU A 340 0.37 -10.79 4.87
CA LEU A 340 0.74 -11.58 6.05
C LEU A 340 2.00 -11.07 6.77
N SER A 341 2.85 -10.29 6.10
CA SER A 341 3.98 -9.60 6.72
C SER A 341 3.61 -8.30 7.46
N GLY A 342 2.32 -7.99 7.59
CA GLY A 342 1.79 -6.85 8.32
C GLY A 342 1.90 -5.51 7.59
N LYS A 343 2.13 -5.52 6.27
CA LYS A 343 2.22 -4.31 5.44
C LYS A 343 0.94 -4.13 4.63
N GLY A 344 0.32 -2.96 4.72
CA GLY A 344 -0.79 -2.58 3.85
C GLY A 344 -0.33 -1.90 2.56
N ARG A 345 -1.30 -1.66 1.68
CA ARG A 345 -1.14 -0.72 0.56
C ARG A 345 -0.66 0.64 1.08
N PRO A 346 0.41 1.23 0.52
CA PRO A 346 0.89 2.54 0.94
C PRO A 346 -0.10 3.65 0.58
N GLN A 347 -0.02 4.77 1.33
CA GLN A 347 -0.71 6.04 1.03
C GLN A 347 -2.24 6.02 1.03
N VAL A 348 -2.90 4.97 1.52
CA VAL A 348 -4.37 4.94 1.53
C VAL A 348 -4.96 6.14 2.28
N PHE A 349 -4.43 6.49 3.47
CA PHE A 349 -4.92 7.66 4.21
C PHE A 349 -4.62 9.00 3.51
N HIS A 350 -3.45 9.11 2.89
CA HIS A 350 -3.08 10.27 2.08
C HIS A 350 -4.05 10.47 0.91
N ASP A 351 -4.39 9.38 0.21
CA ASP A 351 -5.32 9.42 -0.91
C ASP A 351 -6.77 9.72 -0.47
N ILE A 352 -7.19 9.24 0.71
CA ILE A 352 -8.49 9.62 1.32
C ILE A 352 -8.51 11.12 1.61
N ALA A 353 -7.47 11.66 2.26
CA ALA A 353 -7.36 13.08 2.57
C ALA A 353 -7.35 13.93 1.29
N LEU A 354 -6.66 13.47 0.23
CA LEU A 354 -6.67 14.12 -1.08
C LEU A 354 -8.05 14.13 -1.71
N ALA A 355 -8.76 12.99 -1.70
CA ALA A 355 -10.09 12.87 -2.26
C ALA A 355 -11.08 13.84 -1.59
N LEU A 356 -11.09 13.86 -0.25
CA LEU A 356 -11.96 14.75 0.52
C LEU A 356 -11.59 16.22 0.32
N LYS A 357 -10.30 16.55 0.17
CA LYS A 357 -9.85 17.90 -0.22
C LYS A 357 -10.39 18.31 -1.60
N LYS A 358 -10.40 17.42 -2.60
CA LYS A 358 -10.90 17.74 -3.95
C LYS A 358 -12.38 18.13 -3.97
N ILE A 359 -13.17 17.58 -3.05
CA ILE A 359 -14.59 17.86 -2.90
C ILE A 359 -14.88 18.82 -1.73
N ASP A 360 -13.89 19.56 -1.25
CA ASP A 360 -14.02 20.56 -0.19
C ASP A 360 -14.73 20.03 1.07
N THR A 361 -14.42 18.80 1.45
CA THR A 361 -15.02 18.10 2.59
C THR A 361 -14.00 18.01 3.73
N CYS A 362 -14.38 18.51 4.90
CA CYS A 362 -13.53 18.49 6.10
C CYS A 362 -13.51 17.12 6.76
N ILE A 363 -12.40 16.83 7.45
CA ILE A 363 -12.22 15.63 8.26
C ILE A 363 -12.18 16.09 9.71
N PHE A 364 -13.23 15.76 10.47
CA PHE A 364 -13.35 16.16 11.87
C PHE A 364 -12.60 15.22 12.81
N SER A 365 -12.61 13.94 12.46
CA SER A 365 -11.87 12.91 13.16
C SER A 365 -11.48 11.81 12.19
N ALA A 366 -10.34 11.18 12.45
CA ALA A 366 -9.96 9.96 11.76
C ALA A 366 -9.28 9.02 12.73
N GLU A 367 -9.51 7.72 12.54
CA GLU A 367 -8.87 6.62 13.25
C GLU A 367 -8.40 5.57 12.23
N ILE A 368 -7.18 5.06 12.43
CA ILE A 368 -6.66 3.91 11.67
C ILE A 368 -6.45 2.78 12.65
N GLY A 369 -7.08 1.65 12.38
CA GLY A 369 -7.01 0.47 13.24
C GLY A 369 -6.87 -0.82 12.45
N ARG A 370 -6.10 -1.77 13.00
CA ARG A 370 -5.98 -3.11 12.43
C ARG A 370 -7.06 -4.03 12.95
N HIS A 371 -7.73 -4.74 12.05
CA HIS A 371 -8.82 -5.64 12.36
C HIS A 371 -8.55 -6.99 11.71
N VAL A 372 -8.65 -8.06 12.50
CA VAL A 372 -8.54 -9.42 12.01
C VAL A 372 -9.94 -9.97 11.78
N THR A 373 -10.18 -10.54 10.62
CA THR A 373 -11.44 -11.23 10.30
C THR A 373 -11.14 -12.50 9.53
N GLY A 374 -11.45 -13.65 10.14
CA GLY A 374 -11.07 -14.96 9.62
C GLY A 374 -9.54 -15.12 9.59
N ASP A 375 -9.01 -15.45 8.41
CA ASP A 375 -7.59 -15.61 8.11
C ASP A 375 -6.91 -14.31 7.63
N ARG A 376 -7.60 -13.16 7.72
CA ARG A 376 -7.15 -11.90 7.11
C ARG A 376 -7.01 -10.79 8.12
N GLU A 377 -6.01 -9.95 7.91
CA GLU A 377 -5.83 -8.68 8.59
C GLU A 377 -6.19 -7.52 7.64
N TRP A 378 -6.83 -6.50 8.19
CA TRP A 378 -7.30 -5.32 7.48
C TRP A 378 -6.88 -4.06 8.22
N GLU A 379 -6.36 -3.08 7.51
CA GLU A 379 -6.27 -1.69 7.96
C GLU A 379 -7.60 -1.01 7.65
N VAL A 380 -8.28 -0.54 8.70
CA VAL A 380 -9.58 0.14 8.59
C VAL A 380 -9.37 1.60 8.94
N TYR A 381 -9.69 2.47 7.98
CA TYR A 381 -9.68 3.92 8.12
C TYR A 381 -11.11 4.35 8.41
N LYS A 382 -11.36 4.85 9.62
CA LYS A 382 -12.63 5.44 10.02
C LYS A 382 -12.49 6.95 9.99
N VAL A 383 -13.25 7.63 9.14
CA VAL A 383 -13.12 9.08 8.92
C VAL A 383 -14.48 9.74 9.15
N LEU A 384 -14.57 10.57 10.17
CA LEU A 384 -15.75 11.35 10.51
C LEU A 384 -15.81 12.62 9.65
N ILE A 385 -16.87 12.76 8.87
CA ILE A 385 -17.01 13.83 7.87
C ILE A 385 -17.95 14.95 8.30
N ASN A 386 -18.97 14.69 9.13
CA ASN A 386 -19.87 15.76 9.59
C ASN A 386 -20.58 15.41 10.91
N GLU A 387 -20.80 16.43 11.74
CA GLU A 387 -21.60 16.39 12.98
C GLU A 387 -23.04 16.92 12.80
N GLU A 388 -23.39 17.63 11.69
CA GLU A 388 -24.71 18.28 11.52
C GLU A 388 -25.57 17.80 10.33
N ASP A 389 -26.89 18.01 10.44
CA ASP A 389 -28.02 17.42 9.67
C ASP A 389 -28.06 17.62 8.15
N SER A 390 -27.10 18.30 7.52
CA SER A 390 -27.04 18.38 6.05
C SER A 390 -25.62 18.37 5.51
N LEU A 391 -25.23 17.24 4.91
CA LEU A 391 -24.03 17.20 4.08
C LEU A 391 -24.26 18.10 2.85
N PRO A 392 -23.32 19.02 2.53
CA PRO A 392 -23.40 19.81 1.30
C PRO A 392 -23.30 18.93 0.04
N ILE A 393 -22.82 17.69 0.18
CA ILE A 393 -22.54 16.76 -0.91
C ILE A 393 -23.26 15.43 -0.67
N PRO A 394 -23.93 14.84 -1.69
CA PRO A 394 -24.52 13.50 -1.57
C PRO A 394 -23.49 12.44 -1.18
N ARG A 395 -23.85 11.52 -0.28
CA ARG A 395 -22.96 10.46 0.20
C ARG A 395 -22.35 9.62 -0.92
N SER A 396 -23.14 9.28 -1.93
CA SER A 396 -22.68 8.53 -3.09
C SER A 396 -21.56 9.24 -3.86
N LYS A 397 -21.57 10.58 -3.89
CA LYS A 397 -20.52 11.37 -4.54
C LYS A 397 -19.22 11.36 -3.72
N ILE A 398 -19.32 11.35 -2.39
CA ILE A 398 -18.16 11.20 -1.50
C ILE A 398 -17.54 9.82 -1.69
N GLU A 399 -18.35 8.76 -1.65
CA GLU A 399 -17.91 7.38 -1.89
C GLU A 399 -17.23 7.24 -3.24
N GLU A 400 -17.87 7.75 -4.30
CA GLU A 400 -17.35 7.67 -5.66
C GLU A 400 -16.02 8.39 -5.82
N GLU A 401 -15.84 9.59 -5.27
CA GLU A 401 -14.59 10.34 -5.41
C GLU A 401 -13.44 9.78 -4.57
N VAL A 402 -13.74 9.26 -3.38
CA VAL A 402 -12.76 8.52 -2.57
C VAL A 402 -12.35 7.25 -3.30
N TRP A 403 -13.31 6.50 -3.83
CA TRP A 403 -13.07 5.29 -4.61
C TRP A 403 -12.20 5.57 -5.85
N LYS A 404 -12.58 6.54 -6.67
CA LYS A 404 -11.84 6.98 -7.86
C LYS A 404 -10.40 7.37 -7.52
N THR A 405 -10.21 8.19 -6.50
CA THR A 405 -8.88 8.64 -6.08
C THR A 405 -8.00 7.48 -5.61
N LEU A 406 -8.56 6.55 -4.82
CA LEU A 406 -7.86 5.36 -4.35
C LEU A 406 -7.48 4.42 -5.50
N MET A 407 -8.35 4.27 -6.50
CA MET A 407 -8.13 3.45 -7.68
C MET A 407 -7.29 4.13 -8.77
N GLY A 408 -6.96 5.41 -8.61
CA GLY A 408 -6.26 6.20 -9.64
C GLY A 408 -7.08 6.40 -10.91
N TRP A 409 -8.40 6.43 -10.77
CA TRP A 409 -9.33 6.74 -11.85
C TRP A 409 -9.69 8.22 -11.77
N GLU A 410 -9.18 9.01 -12.70
CA GLU A 410 -9.65 10.40 -12.92
C GLU A 410 -11.00 10.43 -13.63
#